data_AF-A0A936WGD6-F1
#
_entry.id   AF-A0A936WGD6-F1
#
_cell.length_a   1.000
_cell.length_b   1.000
_cell.length_c   1.000
_cell.angle_alpha   90.00
_cell.angle_beta   90.00
_cell.angle_gamma   90.00
#
_symmetry.space_group_name_H-M   'P 1'
#
loop_
_entity.id
_entity.type
_entity.pdbx_description
1 polymer ?
#
loop_
_entity_poly.entity_id
_entity_poly.type
_entity_poly.pdbx_seq_one_letter_code
_entity_poly.pdbx_strand_id
1 'polypeptide(L)'
;MAASDSLLTLGWAKPWEDLGWFSGIQTGVNLKVLKKTLDQESALGYMADVGLIYEAQSKWNQGLRTGFVLQNAGTGLTFDSEKASFPMAMKLGAYPLFGDNMTLAGDLVLPGAGVPTSTWGRLPDLGHSGLPPGL
;
A
#
# COMPACT_ATOMS: atom_id res chain seq x y z
N MET A 1 11.58 18.51 26.81
CA MET A 1 11.97 17.77 25.59
C MET A 1 10.70 17.56 24.79
N ALA A 2 10.64 18.08 23.56
CA ALA A 2 9.50 17.93 22.67
C ALA A 2 10.01 17.29 21.38
N ALA A 3 9.72 16.01 21.20
CA ALA A 3 9.92 15.33 19.93
C ALA A 3 8.63 15.49 19.10
N SER A 4 8.75 15.88 17.84
CA SER A 4 7.60 16.04 16.95
C SER A 4 7.93 15.44 15.59
N ASP A 5 7.10 14.50 15.17
CA ASP A 5 7.16 13.84 13.87
C ASP A 5 5.92 14.23 13.08
N SER A 6 6.10 14.80 11.89
CA SER A 6 5.02 15.23 11.00
C SER A 6 5.17 14.54 9.65
N LEU A 7 4.11 13.86 9.21
CA LEU A 7 4.05 13.22 7.90
C LEU A 7 2.96 13.88 7.07
N LEU A 8 3.35 14.50 5.96
CA LEU A 8 2.44 14.99 4.94
C LEU A 8 2.36 13.99 3.79
N THR A 9 1.15 13.65 3.35
CA THR A 9 0.93 12.76 2.21
C THR A 9 0.04 13.43 1.17
N LEU A 10 0.46 13.40 -0.09
CA LEU A 10 -0.31 13.83 -1.25
C LEU A 10 -0.50 12.63 -2.18
N GLY A 11 -1.75 12.33 -2.51
CA GLY A 11 -2.11 11.15 -3.30
C GLY A 11 -2.79 11.52 -4.61
N TRP A 12 -2.51 10.75 -5.66
CA TRP A 12 -3.23 10.80 -6.92
C TRP A 12 -3.45 9.39 -7.44
N ALA A 13 -4.64 9.13 -7.98
CA ALA A 13 -4.99 7.86 -8.59
C ALA A 13 -5.78 8.08 -9.87
N LYS A 14 -5.57 7.18 -10.84
CA LYS A 14 -6.24 7.22 -12.13
C LYS A 14 -6.64 5.82 -12.59
N PRO A 15 -7.92 5.60 -12.92
CA PRO A 15 -8.35 4.43 -13.67
C PRO A 15 -8.00 4.58 -15.15
N TRP A 16 -7.60 3.48 -15.77
CA TRP A 16 -7.24 3.36 -17.17
C TRP A 16 -8.25 2.44 -17.85
N GLU A 17 -9.46 2.95 -18.08
CA GLU A 17 -10.57 2.17 -18.62
C GLU A 17 -10.51 2.04 -20.15
N ASP A 18 -9.92 3.02 -20.84
CA ASP A 18 -9.90 3.11 -22.31
C ASP A 18 -8.69 2.48 -23.00
N LEU A 19 -7.74 1.88 -22.26
CA LEU A 19 -6.63 1.16 -22.90
C LEU A 19 -7.12 -0.24 -23.30
N GLY A 20 -7.45 -0.45 -24.57
CA GLY A 20 -8.10 -1.69 -25.06
C GLY A 20 -7.59 -3.03 -24.51
N TRP A 21 -6.27 -3.24 -24.37
CA TRP A 21 -5.69 -4.48 -23.79
C TRP A 21 -5.41 -4.42 -22.28
N PHE A 22 -5.51 -3.23 -21.68
CA PHE A 22 -5.27 -2.95 -20.27
C PHE A 22 -6.50 -2.40 -19.56
N SER A 23 -7.70 -2.66 -20.10
CA SER A 23 -8.94 -2.21 -19.46
C SER A 23 -9.04 -2.83 -18.07
N GLY A 24 -9.42 -2.01 -17.08
CA GLY A 24 -9.47 -2.42 -15.69
C GLY A 24 -8.16 -2.23 -14.91
N ILE A 25 -7.12 -1.62 -15.47
CA ILE A 25 -5.97 -1.14 -14.67
C ILE A 25 -6.31 0.18 -13.98
N GLN A 26 -5.98 0.29 -12.71
CA GLN A 26 -5.98 1.53 -11.95
C GLN A 26 -4.59 1.70 -11.35
N THR A 27 -4.01 2.89 -11.46
CA THR A 27 -2.71 3.19 -10.85
C THR A 27 -2.86 4.31 -9.84
N GLY A 28 -2.11 4.23 -8.75
CA GLY A 28 -2.03 5.26 -7.74
C GLY A 28 -0.59 5.58 -7.40
N VAL A 29 -0.34 6.84 -7.07
CA VAL A 29 0.93 7.29 -6.51
C VAL A 29 0.65 8.14 -5.28
N ASN A 30 1.48 7.98 -4.26
CA ASN A 30 1.47 8.87 -3.09
C ASN A 30 2.86 9.44 -2.90
N LEU A 31 2.95 10.75 -2.70
CA LEU A 31 4.16 11.42 -2.27
C LEU A 31 4.05 11.73 -0.78
N LYS A 32 5.08 11.39 -0.03
CA LYS A 32 5.15 11.51 1.42
C LYS A 32 6.36 12.34 1.80
N VAL A 33 6.15 13.35 2.63
CA VAL A 33 7.20 14.18 3.22
C VAL A 33 7.18 13.97 4.72
N LEU A 34 8.24 13.40 5.27
CA LEU A 34 8.42 13.17 6.69
C LEU A 34 9.39 14.21 7.23
N LYS A 35 8.92 15.01 8.19
CA LYS A 35 9.76 15.89 9.00
C LYS A 35 9.82 15.34 10.41
N LYS A 36 11.03 15.13 10.91
CA LYS A 36 11.29 14.62 12.25
C LYS A 36 12.16 15.62 13.00
N THR A 37 11.70 16.11 14.14
CA THR A 37 12.48 16.99 15.01
C THR A 37 12.77 16.27 16.32
N LEU A 38 14.06 16.07 16.60
CA LEU A 38 14.60 15.47 17.82
C LEU A 38 15.46 16.51 18.53
N ASP A 39 14.96 17.01 19.67
CA ASP A 39 15.57 18.11 20.44
C ASP A 39 15.92 19.35 19.60
N GLN A 40 17.17 19.52 19.15
CA GLN A 40 17.62 20.66 18.34
C GLN A 40 17.83 20.30 16.86
N GLU A 41 17.77 19.02 16.49
CA GLU A 41 18.02 18.56 15.13
C GLU A 41 16.70 18.28 14.40
N SER A 42 16.65 18.66 13.13
CA SER A 42 15.52 18.38 12.25
C SER A 42 15.98 17.62 11.02
N ALA A 43 15.41 16.44 10.82
CA ALA A 43 15.59 15.67 9.61
C ALA A 43 14.36 15.75 8.73
N LEU A 44 14.61 15.76 7.43
CA LEU A 44 13.58 15.73 6.41
C LEU A 44 13.85 14.54 5.50
N GLY A 45 12.79 13.80 5.17
CA GLY A 45 12.84 12.67 4.27
C GLY A 45 11.67 12.67 3.29
N TYR A 46 11.95 12.21 2.09
CA TYR A 46 10.96 12.06 1.02
C TYR A 46 10.75 10.58 0.73
N MET A 47 9.49 10.21 0.55
CA MET A 47 9.06 8.85 0.20
C MET A 47 7.99 8.93 -0.88
N ALA A 48 7.91 7.89 -1.68
CA ALA A 48 6.81 7.67 -2.61
C ALA A 48 6.27 6.25 -2.46
N ASP A 49 4.96 6.12 -2.62
CA ASP A 49 4.31 4.83 -2.83
C ASP A 49 3.79 4.79 -4.28
N VAL A 50 3.88 3.63 -4.92
CA VAL A 50 3.29 3.38 -6.24
C VAL A 50 2.46 2.10 -6.13
N GLY A 51 1.19 2.22 -6.50
CA GLY A 51 0.24 1.12 -6.48
C GLY A 51 -0.40 0.91 -7.84
N LEU A 52 -0.74 -0.34 -8.12
CA LEU A 52 -1.57 -0.72 -9.25
C LEU A 52 -2.61 -1.75 -8.81
N ILE A 53 -3.81 -1.63 -9.34
CA ILE A 53 -4.88 -2.60 -9.21
C ILE A 53 -5.28 -2.99 -10.63
N TYR A 54 -5.44 -4.27 -10.86
CA TYR A 54 -5.99 -4.81 -12.09
C TYR A 54 -7.30 -5.52 -11.77
N GLU A 55 -8.37 -5.14 -12.47
CA GLU A 55 -9.67 -5.79 -12.42
C GLU A 55 -9.92 -6.57 -13.70
N ALA A 56 -10.04 -7.89 -13.59
CA ALA A 56 -10.32 -8.76 -14.71
C ALA A 56 -11.76 -8.53 -15.23
N GLN A 57 -11.87 -8.09 -16.48
CA GLN A 57 -13.15 -7.83 -17.15
C GLN A 57 -13.65 -9.00 -18.03
N SER A 58 -12.97 -10.14 -18.01
CA SER A 58 -13.36 -11.32 -18.78
C SER A 58 -14.57 -12.03 -18.16
N LYS A 59 -15.50 -12.51 -18.99
CA LYS A 59 -16.74 -13.20 -18.56
C LYS A 59 -16.52 -14.42 -17.65
N TRP A 60 -15.33 -15.03 -17.68
CA TRP A 60 -14.98 -16.19 -16.85
C TRP A 60 -14.40 -15.84 -15.48
N ASN A 61 -13.78 -14.66 -15.33
CA ASN A 61 -13.11 -14.22 -14.10
C ASN A 61 -13.62 -12.84 -13.65
N GLN A 62 -14.87 -12.53 -13.98
CA GLN A 62 -15.44 -11.21 -13.79
C GLN A 62 -15.44 -10.87 -12.30
N GLY A 63 -14.78 -9.77 -11.94
CA GLY A 63 -14.67 -9.31 -10.57
C GLY A 63 -13.33 -9.63 -9.88
N LEU A 64 -12.49 -10.51 -10.43
CA LEU A 64 -11.15 -10.76 -9.86
C LEU A 64 -10.29 -9.49 -9.93
N ARG A 65 -9.94 -8.96 -8.76
CA ARG A 65 -9.01 -7.86 -8.58
C ARG A 65 -7.70 -8.37 -8.03
N THR A 66 -6.61 -7.98 -8.67
CA THR A 66 -5.26 -8.18 -8.15
C THR A 66 -4.61 -6.84 -7.90
N GLY A 67 -4.03 -6.66 -6.72
CA GLY A 67 -3.35 -5.43 -6.33
C GLY A 67 -1.86 -5.68 -6.12
N PHE A 68 -1.06 -4.68 -6.46
CA PHE A 68 0.34 -4.59 -6.09
C PHE A 68 0.65 -3.17 -5.61
N VAL A 69 1.43 -3.04 -4.55
CA VAL A 69 1.93 -1.75 -4.09
C VAL A 69 3.38 -1.86 -3.64
N LEU A 70 4.18 -0.90 -4.07
CA LEU A 70 5.50 -0.62 -3.54
C LEU A 70 5.40 0.64 -2.67
N GLN A 71 5.73 0.51 -1.38
CA GLN A 71 5.62 1.58 -0.39
C GLN A 71 6.99 2.05 0.09
N ASN A 72 7.04 3.32 0.47
CA ASN A 72 8.18 3.97 1.12
C ASN A 72 9.46 3.95 0.29
N ALA A 73 9.36 3.95 -1.04
CA ALA A 73 10.50 4.11 -1.92
C ALA A 73 10.99 5.56 -1.81
N GLY A 74 12.19 5.78 -1.28
CA GLY A 74 12.59 7.13 -0.92
C GLY A 74 14.04 7.28 -0.53
N THR A 75 14.44 8.52 -0.27
CA THR A 75 15.82 8.88 0.02
C THR A 75 16.23 8.57 1.46
N GLY A 76 15.33 8.13 2.33
CA GLY A 76 15.61 8.02 3.77
C GLY A 76 15.51 9.37 4.49
N LEU A 77 15.68 9.35 5.81
CA LEU A 77 15.87 10.53 6.66
C LEU A 77 17.36 10.86 6.71
N THR A 78 17.70 12.15 6.57
CA THR A 78 19.08 12.63 6.74
C THR A 78 19.16 13.48 8.00
N PHE A 79 20.00 13.07 8.96
CA PHE A 79 20.31 13.80 10.21
C PHE A 79 21.78 14.18 10.20
N ASP A 80 22.10 15.46 9.98
CA ASP A 80 23.42 16.14 10.01
C ASP A 80 24.66 15.48 9.35
N SER A 81 24.59 14.21 8.91
CA SER A 81 25.50 13.41 8.07
C SER A 81 25.10 11.93 8.01
N GLU A 82 24.19 11.45 8.86
CA GLU A 82 23.70 10.07 8.86
C GLU A 82 22.41 9.92 8.04
N LYS A 83 22.42 8.98 7.11
CA LYS A 83 21.28 8.67 6.23
C LYS A 83 20.61 7.38 6.70
N ALA A 84 19.45 7.52 7.33
CA ALA A 84 18.61 6.40 7.72
C ALA A 84 17.64 6.05 6.58
N SER A 85 17.91 4.95 5.87
CA SER A 85 17.03 4.46 4.80
C SER A 85 15.65 4.04 5.33
N PHE A 86 14.60 4.36 4.57
CA PHE A 86 13.24 3.91 4.90
C PHE A 86 13.07 2.40 4.61
N PRO A 87 12.30 1.67 5.43
CA PRO A 87 11.94 0.30 5.13
C PRO A 87 10.98 0.29 3.94
N MET A 88 11.47 -0.19 2.80
CA MET A 88 10.63 -0.38 1.63
C MET A 88 9.73 -1.60 1.85
N ALA A 89 8.48 -1.51 1.41
CA ALA A 89 7.56 -2.63 1.51
C ALA A 89 6.91 -2.90 0.15
N MET A 90 6.85 -4.17 -0.21
CA MET A 90 6.10 -4.67 -1.36
C MET A 90 4.90 -5.43 -0.83
N LYS A 91 3.70 -5.15 -1.35
CA LYS A 91 2.50 -5.89 -1.02
C LYS A 91 1.79 -6.30 -2.28
N LEU A 92 1.27 -7.51 -2.27
CA LEU A 92 0.49 -8.09 -3.35
C LEU A 92 -0.78 -8.71 -2.77
N GLY A 93 -1.87 -8.67 -3.52
CA GLY A 93 -3.13 -9.25 -3.07
C GLY A 93 -4.06 -9.58 -4.22
N ALA A 94 -5.03 -10.44 -3.94
CA ALA A 94 -6.05 -10.84 -4.88
C ALA A 94 -7.39 -11.08 -4.17
N TYR A 95 -8.47 -10.58 -4.77
CA TYR A 95 -9.85 -10.72 -4.31
C TYR A 95 -10.82 -10.42 -5.46
N PRO A 96 -11.97 -11.10 -5.58
CA PRO A 96 -12.37 -12.27 -4.84
C PRO A 96 -11.78 -13.55 -5.42
N LEU A 97 -11.47 -14.51 -4.54
CA LEU A 97 -11.09 -15.87 -4.90
C LEU A 97 -12.15 -16.84 -4.37
N PHE A 98 -12.46 -17.88 -5.14
CA PHE A 98 -13.45 -18.91 -4.78
C PHE A 98 -14.88 -18.38 -4.52
N GLY A 99 -15.45 -17.64 -5.48
CA GLY A 99 -16.85 -17.20 -5.41
C GLY A 99 -17.10 -16.23 -4.25
N ASP A 100 -16.31 -15.16 -4.20
CA ASP A 100 -16.41 -14.04 -3.24
C ASP A 100 -15.96 -14.30 -1.79
N ASN A 101 -15.64 -15.55 -1.43
CA ASN A 101 -15.38 -15.90 -0.03
C ASN A 101 -13.93 -15.77 0.46
N MET A 102 -12.98 -15.38 -0.39
CA MET A 102 -11.56 -15.39 -0.02
C MET A 102 -10.75 -14.22 -0.57
N THR A 103 -10.01 -13.58 0.34
CA THR A 103 -8.94 -12.63 0.02
C THR A 103 -7.59 -13.27 0.32
N LEU A 104 -6.66 -13.22 -0.65
CA LEU A 104 -5.25 -13.52 -0.43
C LEU A 104 -4.44 -12.24 -0.43
N ALA A 105 -3.55 -12.11 0.54
CA ALA A 105 -2.57 -11.03 0.59
C ALA A 105 -1.22 -11.57 1.05
N GLY A 106 -0.17 -11.04 0.44
CA GLY A 106 1.21 -11.27 0.83
C GLY A 106 1.94 -9.94 0.93
N ASP A 107 2.81 -9.81 1.91
CA ASP A 107 3.72 -8.68 2.03
C ASP A 107 5.17 -9.12 2.21
N LEU A 108 6.06 -8.25 1.76
CA LEU A 108 7.50 -8.37 1.88
C LEU A 108 8.04 -7.00 2.29
N VAL A 109 8.72 -6.94 3.43
CA VAL A 109 9.36 -5.71 3.91
C VAL A 109 10.87 -5.88 3.81
N LEU A 110 11.51 -4.96 3.09
CA LEU A 110 12.95 -4.86 2.93
C LEU A 110 13.45 -3.75 3.89
N PRO A 111 13.99 -4.10 5.06
CA PRO A 111 14.64 -3.12 5.92
C PRO A 111 15.93 -2.64 5.26
N GLY A 112 16.20 -1.33 5.31
CA GLY A 112 17.40 -0.73 4.71
C GLY A 112 18.74 -1.27 5.24
N ALA A 113 18.74 -2.03 6.34
CA ALA A 113 19.93 -2.67 6.93
C ALA A 113 19.61 -3.98 7.71
N GLY A 114 18.59 -4.77 7.31
CA GLY A 114 18.15 -5.95 8.07
C GLY A 114 17.71 -7.15 7.23
N VAL A 115 17.25 -8.22 7.90
CA VAL A 115 16.70 -9.42 7.25
C VAL A 115 15.29 -9.10 6.71
N PRO A 116 14.99 -9.43 5.44
CA PRO A 116 13.64 -9.29 4.90
C PRO A 116 12.60 -10.02 5.77
N THR A 117 11.47 -9.38 6.05
CA THR A 117 10.35 -10.03 6.74
C THR A 117 9.19 -10.23 5.75
N SER A 118 8.55 -11.39 5.80
CA SER A 118 7.39 -11.72 4.95
C SER A 118 6.22 -12.18 5.80
N THR A 119 5.03 -11.62 5.57
CA THR A 119 3.78 -12.06 6.20
C THR A 119 2.81 -12.51 5.13
N TRP A 120 2.12 -13.61 5.39
CA TRP A 120 1.09 -14.17 4.52
C TRP A 120 -0.23 -14.20 5.28
N GLY A 121 -1.31 -13.69 4.67
CA GLY A 121 -2.61 -13.59 5.30
C GLY A 121 -3.73 -14.16 4.43
N ARG A 122 -4.69 -14.83 5.07
CA ARG A 122 -5.99 -15.20 4.50
C ARG A 122 -7.06 -14.55 5.35
N LEU A 123 -7.84 -13.66 4.75
CA LEU A 123 -9.00 -13.06 5.42
C LEU A 123 -10.27 -13.69 4.81
N PRO A 124 -11.05 -14.44 5.60
CA PRO A 124 -12.39 -14.84 5.17
C PRO A 124 -13.30 -13.61 5.12
N ASP A 125 -14.17 -13.56 4.12
CA ASP A 125 -15.22 -12.54 4.06
C ASP A 125 -16.21 -12.75 5.21
N LEU A 126 -16.34 -11.76 6.09
CA LEU A 126 -17.42 -11.72 7.07
C LEU A 126 -18.61 -11.02 6.40
N GLY A 127 -19.27 -11.77 5.52
CA GLY A 127 -20.47 -11.33 4.84
C GLY A 127 -21.53 -10.82 5.84
N HIS A 128 -22.10 -9.67 5.49
CA HIS A 128 -23.24 -9.03 6.13
C HIS A 128 -24.37 -10.03 6.46
N SER A 129 -24.53 -10.40 7.72
CA SER A 129 -25.80 -10.93 8.24
C SER A 129 -26.63 -9.77 8.76
N GLY A 130 -27.76 -9.51 8.11
CA GLY A 130 -28.67 -8.44 8.44
C GLY A 130 -29.17 -8.50 9.89
N LEU A 131 -29.37 -7.32 10.47
CA LEU A 131 -30.26 -7.14 11.61
C LEU A 131 -31.66 -7.66 11.21
N PRO A 132 -32.29 -8.58 11.96
CA PRO A 132 -33.69 -8.87 11.76
C PRO A 132 -34.53 -7.62 12.15
N PRO A 133 -35.55 -7.24 11.35
CA PRO A 133 -36.52 -6.26 11.79
C PRO A 133 -37.48 -6.91 12.79
N GLY A 134 -37.74 -6.22 13.90
CA GLY A 134 -38.89 -6.49 14.77
C GLY A 134 -38.56 -7.17 16.10
N LEU A 135 -38.44 -6.34 17.14
CA LEU A 135 -39.17 -6.52 18.39
C LEU A 135 -39.91 -5.20 18.67
#